data_AF-A0A0L6WI34-F1
#
_entry.id   AF-A0A0L6WI34-F1
#
_cell.length_a   1.000
_cell.length_b   1.000
_cell.length_c   1.000
_cell.angle_alpha   90.00
_cell.angle_beta   90.00
_cell.angle_gamma   90.00
#
_symmetry.space_group_name_H-M   'P 1'
#
loop_
_entity.id
_entity.type
_entity.pdbx_description
1 polymer ?
#
loop_
_entity_poly.entity_id
_entity_poly.type
_entity_poly.pdbx_seq_one_letter_code
_entity_poly.pdbx_strand_id
1 'polypeptide(L)' 'MRQVEWMHRTLLGRARTMRIDSKCLSSLWNKFYMTAAHLHAKMGTKSLGYKTTFELWHNQVIFPICMRLDAAPLS' A
#
# COMPACT_ATOMS: atom_id res chain seq x y z
N MET A 1 -1.54 -21.95 -0.30
CA MET A 1 -1.37 -21.37 1.05
C MET A 1 -0.22 -20.36 1.17
N ARG A 2 0.98 -20.58 0.60
CA ARG A 2 2.14 -19.66 0.78
C ARG A 2 1.92 -18.19 0.40
N GLN A 3 1.20 -17.88 -0.68
CA GLN A 3 1.03 -16.47 -1.12
C GLN A 3 0.27 -15.60 -0.12
N VAL A 4 -0.74 -16.16 0.57
CA VAL A 4 -1.53 -15.44 1.56
C VAL A 4 -0.69 -15.09 2.78
N GLU A 5 0.13 -16.04 3.24
CA GLU A 5 1.05 -15.83 4.36
C GLU A 5 2.08 -14.74 4.05
N TRP A 6 2.61 -14.72 2.83
CA TRP A 6 3.55 -13.69 2.38
C TRP A 6 2.90 -12.32 2.37
N MET A 7 1.71 -12.20 1.78
CA MET A 7 0.94 -10.95 1.82
C MET A 7 0.69 -10.48 3.25
N HIS A 8 0.28 -11.39 4.14
CA HIS A 8 0.03 -11.07 5.53
C HIS A 8 1.29 -10.50 6.22
N ARG A 9 2.45 -11.14 6.02
CA ARG A 9 3.73 -10.64 6.55
C ARG A 9 4.10 -9.27 5.99
N THR A 10 3.90 -9.04 4.69
CA THR A 10 4.16 -7.74 4.06
C THR A 10 3.27 -6.63 4.64
N LEU A 11 1.96 -6.89 4.79
CA LEU A 11 1.02 -5.93 5.36
C LEU A 11 1.33 -5.64 6.83
N LEU A 12 1.66 -6.67 7.61
CA LEU A 12 2.05 -6.53 9.01
C LEU A 12 3.33 -5.68 9.15
N GLY A 13 4.32 -5.91 8.30
CA GLY A 13 5.55 -5.11 8.25
C GLY A 13 5.26 -3.64 7.99
N ARG A 14 4.43 -3.33 6.98
CA ARG A 14 4.04 -1.95 6.65
C ARG A 14 3.27 -1.28 7.79
N ALA A 15 2.31 -1.98 8.40
CA ALA A 15 1.55 -1.47 9.55
C ALA A 15 2.47 -1.16 10.74
N ARG A 16 3.48 -2.01 10.99
CA ARG A 16 4.49 -1.77 12.03
C ARG A 16 5.32 -0.53 11.75
N THR A 17 5.78 -0.34 10.51
CA THR A 17 6.54 0.85 10.13
C THR A 17 5.71 2.12 10.31
N MET A 18 4.46 2.14 9.84
CA MET A 18 3.55 3.29 10.01
C MET A 18 3.32 3.63 11.49
N ARG A 19 3.19 2.62 12.35
CA ARG A 19 3.05 2.83 13.79
C ARG A 19 4.30 3.45 14.40
N ILE A 20 5.48 2.94 14.06
CA ILE A 20 6.76 3.45 14.59
C ILE A 20 6.95 4.91 14.18
N ASP A 21 6.69 5.22 12.91
CA ASP A 21 6.84 6.57 12.35
C ASP A 21 5.84 7.57 12.96
N SER A 22 4.57 7.18 13.08
CA SER A 22 3.51 8.02 13.67
C SER A 22 3.57 8.16 15.19
N LYS A 23 4.45 7.41 15.88
CA LYS A 23 4.55 7.35 17.36
C LYS A 23 3.20 7.15 18.07
N CYS A 24 2.26 6.49 17.39
CA CYS A 24 0.90 6.34 17.86
C CYS A 24 0.74 5.17 18.85
N LEU A 25 -0.32 5.27 19.66
CA LEU A 25 -0.71 4.23 20.63
C LEU A 25 -1.02 2.89 19.94
N SER A 26 -0.67 1.80 20.64
CA SER A 26 -0.93 0.42 20.20
C SER A 26 -2.42 0.12 19.95
N SER A 27 -3.33 0.87 20.58
CA SER A 27 -4.78 0.72 20.42
C SER A 27 -5.27 0.98 18.99
N LEU A 28 -4.47 1.69 18.18
CA LEU A 28 -4.79 2.00 16.79
C LEU A 28 -4.25 0.96 15.79
N TRP A 29 -3.75 -0.19 16.27
CA TRP A 29 -3.16 -1.23 15.42
C TRP A 29 -4.05 -1.64 14.24
N ASN A 30 -5.34 -1.81 14.49
CA ASN A 30 -6.30 -2.17 13.45
C ASN A 30 -6.37 -1.11 12.34
N LYS A 31 -6.31 0.18 12.69
CA LYS A 31 -6.28 1.28 11.71
C LYS A 31 -5.02 1.22 10.86
N PHE A 32 -3.85 0.97 11.46
CA PHE A 32 -2.60 0.81 10.70
C PHE A 32 -2.64 -0.37 9.75
N TYR A 33 -3.18 -1.50 10.18
CA TYR A 33 -3.31 -2.68 9.33
C TYR A 33 -4.26 -2.44 8.14
N MET A 34 -5.42 -1.84 8.40
CA MET A 34 -6.38 -1.47 7.35
C MET A 34 -5.80 -0.44 6.38
N THR A 35 -5.08 0.57 6.87
CA THR A 35 -4.39 1.55 6.03
C THR A 35 -3.31 0.89 5.17
N ALA A 36 -2.53 -0.04 5.73
CA ALA A 36 -1.53 -0.79 4.97
C ALA A 36 -2.16 -1.63 3.85
N ALA A 37 -3.30 -2.28 4.11
CA ALA A 37 -4.06 -3.02 3.11
C ALA A 37 -4.62 -2.10 2.02
N HIS A 38 -5.20 -0.97 2.41
CA HIS A 38 -5.73 0.03 1.48
C HIS A 38 -4.65 0.60 0.56
N LEU A 39 -3.51 0.98 1.13
CA LEU A 39 -2.36 1.47 0.38
C LEU A 39 -1.76 0.38 -0.51
N HIS A 40 -1.73 -0.87 -0.06
CA HIS A 40 -1.29 -1.98 -0.89
C HIS A 40 -2.16 -2.15 -2.14
N ALA A 41 -3.49 -2.11 -1.99
CA ALA A 41 -4.41 -2.23 -3.12
C ALA A 41 -4.31 -1.05 -4.12
N LYS A 42 -3.97 0.15 -3.63
CA LYS A 42 -3.81 1.37 -4.44
C LYS A 42 -2.40 1.61 -4.98
N MET A 43 -1.40 0.83 -4.54
CA MET A 43 -0.05 0.97 -5.08
C MET A 43 0.07 0.17 -6.37
N GLY A 44 0.50 0.85 -7.43
CA GLY A 44 0.90 0.21 -8.67
C GLY A 44 2.20 -0.53 -8.46
N THR A 45 2.21 -1.84 -8.66
CA THR A 45 3.44 -2.63 -8.65
C THR A 45 4.10 -2.60 -10.02
N LYS A 46 5.41 -2.36 -10.07
CA LYS A 46 6.20 -2.34 -11.32
C LYS A 46 6.03 -3.63 -12.14
N SER A 47 5.89 -4.77 -11.45
CA SER A 47 5.64 -6.09 -12.06
C SER A 47 4.31 -6.20 -12.82
N LEU A 48 3.36 -5.31 -12.55
CA LEU A 48 2.01 -5.29 -13.15
C LEU A 48 1.82 -4.10 -14.10
N GLY A 49 2.92 -3.53 -14.62
CA GLY A 49 2.86 -2.44 -15.58
C GLY A 49 2.28 -1.14 -14.98
N TYR A 50 2.63 -0.86 -13.71
CA TYR A 50 2.12 0.29 -12.93
C TYR A 50 0.62 0.28 -12.65
N LYS A 51 -0.10 -0.79 -13.00
CA LYS A 51 -1.50 -0.96 -12.62
C LYS A 51 -1.61 -1.28 -11.14
N THR A 52 -2.60 -0.67 -10.50
CA THR A 52 -2.93 -0.95 -9.10
C THR A 52 -3.65 -2.28 -8.99
N THR A 53 -3.53 -2.96 -7.84
CA THR A 53 -4.29 -4.19 -7.59
C THR A 53 -5.79 -3.92 -7.66
N PHE A 54 -6.25 -2.75 -7.21
CA PHE A 54 -7.64 -2.33 -7.33
C PHE A 54 -8.12 -2.29 -8.79
N GLU A 55 -7.33 -1.71 -9.69
CA GLU A 55 -7.63 -1.66 -11.13
C GLU A 55 -7.78 -3.04 -11.75
N LEU A 56 -6.92 -3.98 -11.36
CA LEU A 56 -6.95 -5.36 -11.87
C LEU A 56 -8.19 -6.13 -11.42
N TRP A 57 -8.70 -5.84 -10.23
CA TRP A 57 -9.82 -6.58 -9.63
C TRP A 57 -11.18 -6.00 -10.03
N HIS A 58 -11.29 -4.67 -10.14
CA HIS A 58 -12.55 -4.00 -10.45
C HIS A 58 -12.65 -3.53 -11.91
N ASN A 59 -11.59 -3.69 -12.70
CA ASN A 59 -11.50 -3.20 -14.09
C ASN A 59 -11.84 -1.70 -14.21
N GLN A 60 -11.61 -0.94 -13.13
CA GLN A 60 -11.86 0.50 -13.04
C GLN A 60 -10.52 1.22 -12.86
N VAL A 61 -10.24 2.20 -13.72
CA VAL A 61 -9.01 3.00 -13.69
C VAL A 61 -9.07 3.98 -12.51
N ILE A 62 -8.16 3.82 -11.55
CA ILE A 62 -7.96 4.78 -10.46
C ILE A 62 -6.53 5.28 -10.60
N PHE A 63 -6.38 6.54 -11.02
CA PHE A 63 -5.07 7.17 -11.10
C PHE A 63 -4.28 7.00 -9.79
N PRO A 64 -3.13 6.30 -9.80
CA PRO A 64 -2.40 6.02 -8.59
C PRO A 64 -1.75 7.30 -8.04
N ILE A 65 -1.84 7.48 -6.73
CA ILE A 65 -1.16 8.57 -5.98
C ILE A 65 0.37 8.50 -6.21
N CYS A 66 0.90 7.32 -6.54
CA CYS A 66 2.32 7.11 -6.87
C CYS A 66 2.80 7.83 -8.13
N MET A 67 1.94 8.23 -9.07
CA MET A 67 2.41 9.03 -10.23
C MET A 67 2.71 10.49 -9.88
N ARG A 68 2.39 10.95 -8.65
CA ARG A 68 2.61 12.35 -8.25
C ARG A 68 4.00 12.63 -7.68
N LEU A 69 4.82 11.62 -7.41
CA LEU A 69 6.15 11.81 -6.80
C LEU A 69 7.31 11.81 -7.82
N ASP A 70 7.09 11.37 -9.06
CA ASP A 70 8.11 11.44 -10.13
C ASP A 70 7.98 12.69 -11.02
N ALA A 71 7.05 13.60 -10.69
CA ALA A 71 6.78 14.83 -11.44
C ALA A 71 7.18 16.11 -10.67
N ALA A 72 8.21 16.03 -9.83
CA ALA A 72 8.93 17.24 -9.41
C ALA A 72 10.07 17.46 -10.41
N PRO A 73 10.00 18.47 -11.30
CA PRO A 73 11.19 18.89 -12.02
C PRO A 73 12.18 19.42 -10.97
N LEU A 74 13.34 18.77 -10.86
CA LEU A 74 14.52 19.41 -10.31
C LEU A 74 14.88 20.55 -11.27
N SER A 75 14.36 21.75 -10.96
CA SER A 75 14.84 23.02 -11.48
C SER A 75 16.08 23.44 -10.71
#